data_AF-A0A0G4NPZ0-F1
#
_entry.id   AF-A0A0G4NPZ0-F1
#
_cell.length_a   1.000
_cell.length_b   1.000
_cell.length_c   1.000
_cell.angle_alpha   90.00
_cell.angle_beta   90.00
_cell.angle_gamma   90.00
#
_symmetry.space_group_name_H-M   'P 1'
#
loop_
_entity.id
_entity.type
_entity.pdbx_description
1 polymer ?
#
loop_
_entity_poly.entity_id
_entity_poly.type
_entity_poly.pdbx_seq_one_letter_code
_entity_poly.pdbx_strand_id
1 'polypeptide(L)'
;MTNPRMSMYSLASEAPGGNRGTGQQSTQVSTTTLLNAIHNIYLSAQPYRLGGTVDASLGASAWEHARRRAEDGCIVLGSLHESTPSVLAPFLSSLPMSTPSSLYKALDAIQPFLRCSTPYNPSTPRQAALGVTLTINLAGNLTAASIALSQGGIDTTKGLMNIPSEAGYRAFDVFYYLLTSASTPAEREFLGLKPASQYALLARSGTYDPPSYLPTADDAAAAEDFRTALKEIGIKGASHRSFISTLAGLLKLGNTLDYNVDEDVLEDVCEDVSGLLGMEPEVLMKQCTTEDRSTFVGGLYEALVDWVITKANVAIAAQMARIKDGAESLDGRGVRTPTSNEEGEDTVCISVIEIPSPTLGKALALRGIFDDSMGINSEMIADGIEVPATGSSVLREMQNAVAEVAPDLGISSTPASRERQHELEKREEILEKIGLSADDDGFIKQLLFPVAGEGINLGTHSRLDLPALLASSRVWYHLSLH
;
A
#
# COMPACT_ATOMS: atom_id res chain seq x y z
N MET A 1 -18.28 -44.65 34.65
CA MET A 1 -17.31 -45.74 34.48
C MET A 1 -17.51 -46.30 33.07
N THR A 2 -17.31 -45.54 31.99
CA THR A 2 -16.04 -45.02 31.43
C THR A 2 -14.97 -46.11 31.28
N ASN A 3 -14.84 -46.61 30.05
CA ASN A 3 -13.62 -47.23 29.57
C ASN A 3 -13.28 -46.60 28.19
N PRO A 4 -12.17 -45.87 28.06
CA PRO A 4 -11.75 -45.18 26.83
C PRO A 4 -10.76 -46.05 26.04
N ARG A 5 -10.65 -45.82 24.72
CA ARG A 5 -9.37 -45.56 24.00
C ARG A 5 -9.47 -45.75 22.49
N MET A 6 -9.16 -44.66 21.79
CA MET A 6 -8.22 -44.53 20.66
C MET A 6 -8.47 -45.39 19.42
N SER A 7 -9.04 -44.75 18.39
CA SER A 7 -8.89 -45.20 17.00
C SER A 7 -7.46 -44.94 16.53
N MET A 8 -6.87 -45.96 15.92
CA MET A 8 -5.56 -45.93 15.28
C MET A 8 -5.63 -45.16 13.96
N TYR A 9 -4.80 -44.12 13.83
CA TYR A 9 -4.45 -43.54 12.54
C TYR A 9 -3.52 -44.52 11.81
N SER A 10 -3.93 -45.00 10.64
CA SER A 10 -3.06 -45.72 9.72
C SER A 10 -2.17 -44.73 8.96
N LEU A 11 -0.87 -44.88 9.21
CA LEU A 11 0.23 -44.41 8.39
C LEU A 11 0.26 -45.20 7.08
N ALA A 12 0.15 -44.53 5.93
CA ALA A 12 0.42 -45.13 4.64
C ALA A 12 1.17 -44.15 3.73
N SER A 13 2.49 -44.20 3.82
CA SER A 13 3.41 -43.87 2.72
C SER A 13 4.81 -44.36 3.10
N GLU A 14 5.04 -45.67 2.91
CA GLU A 14 6.39 -46.25 2.84
C GLU A 14 6.99 -45.93 1.45
N ALA A 15 8.19 -45.37 1.45
CA ALA A 15 9.13 -45.42 0.33
C ALA A 15 10.34 -46.31 0.75
N PRO A 16 11.02 -47.00 -0.20
CA PRO A 16 11.85 -48.16 0.12
C PRO A 16 13.17 -47.81 0.80
N GLY A 17 13.59 -48.70 1.69
CA GLY A 17 14.70 -48.55 2.63
C GLY A 17 16.06 -48.10 2.07
N GLY A 18 16.64 -47.12 2.76
CA GLY A 18 18.07 -46.89 2.85
C GLY A 18 18.47 -46.89 4.34
N ASN A 19 19.51 -47.66 4.69
CA ASN A 19 20.02 -47.83 6.05
C ASN A 19 20.14 -46.51 6.83
N ARG A 20 19.49 -46.43 8.00
CA ARG A 20 19.71 -45.37 8.98
C ARG A 20 21.08 -45.54 9.64
N GLY A 21 22.08 -44.85 9.11
CA GLY A 21 23.34 -44.59 9.80
C GLY A 21 23.16 -43.49 10.86
N THR A 22 23.65 -43.76 12.06
CA THR A 22 23.78 -42.80 13.17
C THR A 22 24.67 -41.63 12.75
N GLY A 23 24.10 -40.42 12.71
CA GLY A 23 24.82 -39.18 12.43
C GLY A 23 24.18 -38.36 11.31
N GLN A 24 22.99 -37.81 11.54
CA GLN A 24 22.56 -36.63 10.76
C GLN A 24 23.45 -35.47 11.20
N GLN A 25 24.55 -35.24 10.47
CA GLN A 25 25.25 -33.97 10.54
C GLN A 25 24.24 -32.88 10.16
N SER A 26 23.98 -31.95 11.07
CA SER A 26 23.37 -30.67 10.74
C SER A 26 24.16 -30.10 9.56
N THR A 27 23.56 -30.07 8.37
CA THR A 27 24.23 -29.51 7.20
C THR A 27 24.51 -28.05 7.54
N GLN A 28 25.78 -27.70 7.69
CA GLN A 28 26.17 -26.35 8.09
C GLN A 28 25.77 -25.42 6.94
N VAL A 29 24.65 -24.72 7.09
CA VAL A 29 24.18 -23.74 6.12
C VAL A 29 25.11 -22.53 6.26
N SER A 30 26.17 -22.51 5.45
CA SER A 30 27.04 -21.35 5.33
C SER A 30 26.42 -20.34 4.37
N THR A 31 26.74 -19.05 4.52
CA THR A 31 26.36 -18.01 3.55
C THR A 31 26.83 -18.39 2.15
N THR A 32 28.00 -19.02 2.02
CA THR A 32 28.54 -19.52 0.75
C THR A 32 27.69 -20.63 0.16
N THR A 33 27.18 -21.55 0.99
CA THR A 33 26.27 -22.62 0.54
C THR A 33 24.94 -22.02 0.06
N LEU A 34 24.42 -21.03 0.77
CA LEU A 34 23.17 -20.34 0.40
C LEU A 34 23.34 -19.52 -0.88
N LEU A 35 24.43 -18.74 -1.00
CA LEU A 35 24.76 -17.95 -2.18
C LEU A 35 25.00 -18.84 -3.40
N ASN A 36 25.71 -19.97 -3.24
CA ASN A 36 25.90 -20.92 -4.33
C ASN A 36 24.58 -21.58 -4.74
N ALA A 37 23.67 -21.85 -3.80
CA ALA A 37 22.34 -22.32 -4.14
C ALA A 37 21.58 -21.26 -4.96
N ILE A 38 21.47 -20.03 -4.44
CA ILE A 38 20.79 -18.88 -5.09
C ILE A 38 21.38 -18.58 -6.46
N HIS A 39 22.70 -18.61 -6.60
CA HIS A 39 23.39 -18.35 -7.87
C HIS A 39 23.10 -19.42 -8.92
N ASN A 40 23.12 -20.70 -8.54
CA ASN A 40 22.76 -21.79 -9.44
C ASN A 40 21.27 -21.76 -9.85
N ILE A 41 20.39 -21.31 -8.95
CA ILE A 41 18.96 -21.08 -9.23
C ILE A 41 18.80 -19.98 -10.28
N TYR A 42 19.43 -18.81 -10.06
CA TYR A 42 19.39 -17.69 -11.00
C TYR A 42 19.90 -18.10 -12.39
N LEU A 43 21.07 -18.77 -12.46
CA LEU A 43 21.67 -19.21 -13.72
C LEU A 43 20.86 -20.26 -14.47
N SER A 44 20.07 -21.07 -13.77
CA SER A 44 19.26 -22.12 -14.39
C SER A 44 17.86 -21.66 -14.81
N ALA A 45 17.47 -20.42 -14.46
CA ALA A 45 16.10 -19.92 -14.57
C ALA A 45 15.04 -20.90 -14.01
N GLN A 46 15.48 -21.83 -13.16
CA GLN A 46 14.64 -22.76 -12.45
C GLN A 46 14.40 -22.11 -11.09
N PRO A 47 13.16 -21.71 -10.74
CA PRO A 47 12.89 -21.32 -9.37
C PRO A 47 13.35 -22.46 -8.46
N TYR A 48 13.90 -22.13 -7.29
CA TYR A 48 14.00 -23.12 -6.23
C TYR A 48 12.61 -23.74 -6.03
N ARG A 49 12.50 -24.91 -5.41
CA ARG A 49 11.18 -25.40 -4.96
C ARG A 49 10.64 -24.56 -3.78
N LEU A 50 10.41 -23.27 -4.05
CA LEU A 50 9.70 -22.23 -3.33
C LEU A 50 9.15 -21.27 -4.40
N GLY A 51 8.06 -21.67 -5.07
CA GLY A 51 7.18 -20.78 -5.86
C GLY A 51 7.69 -20.22 -7.20
N GLY A 52 6.76 -19.85 -8.10
CA GLY A 52 7.05 -18.91 -9.18
C GLY A 52 7.26 -17.49 -8.62
N THR A 53 7.25 -16.45 -9.46
CA THR A 53 7.27 -15.04 -9.00
C THR A 53 6.20 -14.76 -7.94
N VAL A 54 5.09 -15.50 -7.99
CA VAL A 54 4.04 -15.57 -6.98
C VAL A 54 3.96 -16.99 -6.42
N ASP A 55 3.98 -17.14 -5.09
CA ASP A 55 3.79 -18.43 -4.42
C ASP A 55 2.31 -18.67 -4.12
N ALA A 56 1.61 -19.26 -5.09
CA ALA A 56 0.20 -19.63 -4.94
C ALA A 56 -0.02 -20.68 -3.84
N SER A 57 0.99 -21.51 -3.52
CA SER A 57 0.87 -22.54 -2.49
C SER A 57 0.87 -21.94 -1.08
N LEU A 58 1.60 -20.84 -0.88
CA LEU A 58 1.53 -20.03 0.33
C LEU A 58 0.12 -19.44 0.51
N GLY A 59 -0.41 -18.81 -0.55
CA GLY A 59 -1.76 -18.25 -0.54
C GLY A 59 -2.84 -19.29 -0.23
N ALA A 60 -2.74 -20.47 -0.84
CA ALA A 60 -3.64 -21.58 -0.56
C ALA A 60 -3.53 -22.11 0.88
N SER A 61 -2.32 -22.17 1.42
CA SER A 61 -2.07 -22.62 2.80
C SER A 61 -2.61 -21.62 3.82
N ALA A 62 -2.41 -20.33 3.61
CA ALA A 62 -2.95 -19.27 4.47
C ALA A 62 -4.48 -19.26 4.43
N TRP A 63 -5.09 -19.42 3.24
CA TRP A 63 -6.54 -19.52 3.10
C TRP A 63 -7.13 -20.77 3.76
N GLU A 64 -6.51 -21.94 3.59
CA GLU A 64 -6.93 -23.16 4.28
C GLU A 64 -6.75 -23.06 5.79
N HIS A 65 -5.67 -22.42 6.26
CA HIS A 65 -5.45 -22.19 7.68
C HIS A 65 -6.57 -21.33 8.27
N ALA A 66 -6.84 -20.18 7.66
CA ALA A 66 -7.80 -19.22 8.19
C ALA A 66 -9.19 -19.84 8.35
N ARG A 67 -9.72 -20.47 7.29
CA ARG A 67 -11.07 -21.04 7.32
C ARG A 67 -11.20 -22.30 8.21
N ARG A 68 -10.15 -23.11 8.35
CA ARG A 68 -10.20 -24.35 9.16
C ARG A 68 -9.94 -24.12 10.63
N ARG A 69 -9.16 -23.08 10.96
CA ARG A 69 -8.85 -22.71 12.35
C ARG A 69 -9.78 -21.62 12.88
N ALA A 70 -10.56 -20.97 12.02
CA ALA A 70 -11.31 -19.76 12.37
C ALA A 70 -10.39 -18.69 12.97
N GLU A 71 -9.19 -18.52 12.39
CA GLU A 71 -8.17 -17.57 12.82
C GLU A 71 -7.85 -16.62 11.65
N ASP A 72 -7.67 -15.34 11.95
CA ASP A 72 -7.27 -14.35 10.94
C ASP A 72 -5.86 -14.63 10.42
N GLY A 73 -5.66 -14.39 9.12
CA GLY A 73 -4.41 -14.56 8.42
C GLY A 73 -3.87 -13.23 7.89
N CYS A 74 -2.55 -13.08 7.90
CA CYS A 74 -1.86 -11.96 7.28
C CYS A 74 -0.75 -12.49 6.38
N ILE A 75 -0.71 -12.06 5.13
CA ILE A 75 0.32 -12.41 4.16
C ILE A 75 1.10 -11.14 3.85
N VAL A 76 2.37 -11.11 4.26
CA VAL A 76 3.29 -10.01 4.01
C VAL A 76 4.05 -10.28 2.72
N LEU A 77 3.82 -9.44 1.72
CA LEU A 77 4.58 -9.38 0.46
C LEU A 77 5.73 -8.39 0.66
N GLY A 78 6.89 -8.90 1.07
CA GLY A 78 8.08 -8.10 1.37
C GLY A 78 9.03 -8.03 0.17
N SER A 79 9.49 -6.82 -0.16
CA SER A 79 10.57 -6.63 -1.12
C SER A 79 11.93 -6.69 -0.40
N LEU A 80 12.90 -7.43 -0.95
CA LEU A 80 14.26 -7.48 -0.42
C LEU A 80 15.22 -6.54 -1.17
N HIS A 81 14.75 -5.92 -2.26
CA HIS A 81 15.50 -4.96 -3.06
C HIS A 81 14.58 -3.87 -3.62
N GLU A 82 15.07 -2.65 -3.77
CA GLU A 82 14.30 -1.49 -4.27
C GLU A 82 13.83 -1.63 -5.73
N SER A 83 14.52 -2.44 -6.52
CA SER A 83 14.14 -2.78 -7.90
C SER A 83 13.00 -3.80 -8.01
N THR A 84 12.52 -4.35 -6.89
CA THR A 84 11.49 -5.39 -6.92
C THR A 84 10.16 -4.77 -7.36
N PRO A 85 9.50 -5.31 -8.40
CA PRO A 85 8.18 -4.85 -8.80
C PRO A 85 7.11 -5.30 -7.80
N SER A 86 5.96 -4.63 -7.81
CA SER A 86 4.80 -5.05 -7.03
C SER A 86 4.31 -6.43 -7.46
N VAL A 87 4.10 -7.33 -6.51
CA VAL A 87 3.45 -8.63 -6.73
C VAL A 87 2.04 -8.71 -6.12
N LEU A 88 1.48 -7.59 -5.65
CA LEU A 88 0.19 -7.56 -4.96
C LEU A 88 -0.95 -8.08 -5.83
N ALA A 89 -1.18 -7.47 -7.00
CA ALA A 89 -2.23 -7.88 -7.92
C ALA A 89 -2.10 -9.34 -8.41
N PRO A 90 -0.92 -9.81 -8.88
CA PRO A 90 -0.79 -11.20 -9.29
C PRO A 90 -0.92 -12.17 -8.10
N PHE A 91 -0.48 -11.80 -6.90
CA PHE A 91 -0.69 -12.62 -5.69
C PHE A 91 -2.18 -12.76 -5.37
N LEU A 92 -2.94 -11.66 -5.36
CA LEU A 92 -4.40 -11.70 -5.15
C LEU A 92 -5.12 -12.59 -6.17
N SER A 93 -4.69 -12.56 -7.43
CA SER A 93 -5.25 -13.42 -8.49
C SER A 93 -4.92 -14.91 -8.33
N SER A 94 -3.92 -15.24 -7.51
CA SER A 94 -3.48 -16.62 -7.25
C SER A 94 -4.16 -17.27 -6.05
N LEU A 95 -4.90 -16.50 -5.25
CA LEU A 95 -5.63 -17.02 -4.10
C LEU A 95 -6.71 -18.02 -4.54
N PRO A 96 -7.00 -19.06 -3.74
CA PRO A 96 -7.96 -20.11 -4.09
C PRO A 96 -9.43 -19.65 -3.94
N MET A 97 -9.74 -18.41 -4.31
CA MET A 97 -11.07 -17.81 -4.26
C MET A 97 -11.22 -16.73 -5.32
N SER A 98 -12.44 -16.52 -5.80
CA SER A 98 -12.73 -15.48 -6.79
C SER A 98 -12.77 -14.11 -6.12
N THR A 99 -12.03 -13.16 -6.68
CA THR A 99 -11.97 -11.77 -6.23
C THR A 99 -12.82 -10.86 -7.13
N PRO A 100 -13.48 -9.83 -6.58
CA PRO A 100 -14.34 -8.93 -7.36
C PRO A 100 -13.52 -8.08 -8.32
N SER A 101 -14.03 -7.84 -9.53
CA SER A 101 -13.33 -7.02 -10.53
C SER A 101 -13.12 -5.57 -10.08
N SER A 102 -14.00 -5.03 -9.24
CA SER A 102 -13.85 -3.70 -8.65
C SER A 102 -12.60 -3.56 -7.78
N LEU A 103 -12.09 -4.67 -7.21
CA LEU A 103 -10.86 -4.66 -6.43
C LEU A 103 -9.67 -4.32 -7.33
N TYR A 104 -9.56 -4.95 -8.49
CA TYR A 104 -8.50 -4.65 -9.45
C TYR A 104 -8.65 -3.26 -10.05
N LYS A 105 -9.89 -2.83 -10.36
CA LYS A 105 -10.14 -1.44 -10.81
C LYS A 105 -9.81 -0.40 -9.75
N ALA A 106 -10.04 -0.70 -8.48
CA ALA A 106 -9.58 0.14 -7.39
C ALA A 106 -8.04 0.21 -7.32
N LEU A 107 -7.34 -0.93 -7.46
CA LEU A 107 -5.88 -0.94 -7.51
C LEU A 107 -5.34 -0.14 -8.71
N ASP A 108 -5.92 -0.30 -9.90
CA ASP A 108 -5.57 0.47 -11.10
C ASP A 108 -5.75 1.99 -10.87
N ALA A 109 -6.80 2.39 -10.14
CA ALA A 109 -7.05 3.78 -9.78
C ALA A 109 -6.09 4.31 -8.70
N ILE A 110 -5.60 3.47 -7.78
CA ILE A 110 -4.77 3.91 -6.65
C ILE A 110 -3.28 3.95 -7.03
N GLN A 111 -2.81 3.02 -7.86
CA GLN A 111 -1.39 2.88 -8.18
C GLN A 111 -0.71 4.16 -8.68
N PRO A 112 -1.29 4.96 -9.60
CA PRO A 112 -0.62 6.16 -10.11
C PRO A 112 -0.30 7.22 -9.04
N PHE A 113 -0.97 7.15 -7.88
CA PHE A 113 -0.69 8.03 -6.74
C PHE A 113 0.45 7.53 -5.85
N LEU A 114 0.79 6.25 -5.96
CA LEU A 114 1.74 5.58 -5.08
C LEU A 114 3.04 5.20 -5.80
N ARG A 115 3.05 5.28 -7.14
CA ARG A 115 4.20 4.88 -7.97
C ARG A 115 4.85 6.10 -8.62
N CYS A 116 6.17 6.01 -8.78
CA CYS A 116 6.98 6.95 -9.54
C CYS A 116 8.12 6.21 -10.25
N SER A 117 8.61 6.74 -11.36
CA SER A 117 9.79 6.18 -12.04
C SER A 117 11.09 6.58 -11.35
N THR A 118 12.02 5.62 -11.26
CA THR A 118 13.43 5.83 -10.87
C THR A 118 14.34 5.09 -11.86
N PRO A 119 15.66 5.37 -11.88
CA PRO A 119 16.61 4.67 -12.76
C PRO A 119 16.65 3.14 -12.57
N TYR A 120 16.30 2.65 -11.39
CA TYR A 120 16.38 1.23 -11.01
C TYR A 120 15.01 0.55 -10.94
N ASN A 121 13.91 1.29 -10.92
CA ASN A 121 12.56 0.74 -10.91
C ASN A 121 11.57 1.72 -11.59
N PRO A 122 10.97 1.34 -12.73
CA PRO A 122 10.07 2.21 -13.49
C PRO A 122 8.72 2.47 -12.79
N SER A 123 8.39 1.69 -11.75
CA SER A 123 7.15 1.79 -10.98
C SER A 123 7.46 1.68 -9.48
N THR A 124 8.39 2.52 -9.01
CA THR A 124 8.87 2.52 -7.63
C THR A 124 7.73 2.84 -6.66
N PRO A 125 7.41 1.97 -5.70
CA PRO A 125 6.42 2.24 -4.67
C PRO A 125 6.89 3.32 -3.68
N ARG A 126 5.99 4.18 -3.20
CA ARG A 126 6.30 5.21 -2.17
C ARG A 126 5.38 5.16 -0.95
N GLN A 127 4.51 4.16 -0.83
CA GLN A 127 3.77 3.90 0.40
C GLN A 127 4.58 3.08 1.39
N ALA A 128 4.34 3.26 2.69
CA ALA A 128 4.90 2.40 3.73
C ALA A 128 4.36 0.96 3.61
N ALA A 129 3.04 0.82 3.49
CA ALA A 129 2.39 -0.43 3.13
C ALA A 129 1.01 -0.20 2.48
N LEU A 130 0.61 -1.09 1.59
CA LEU A 130 -0.73 -1.16 1.01
C LEU A 130 -1.33 -2.53 1.31
N GLY A 131 -2.45 -2.56 2.03
CA GLY A 131 -3.15 -3.78 2.42
C GLY A 131 -4.44 -3.98 1.63
N VAL A 132 -4.73 -5.24 1.31
CA VAL A 132 -6.05 -5.70 0.87
C VAL A 132 -6.57 -6.69 1.90
N THR A 133 -7.69 -6.38 2.54
CA THR A 133 -8.34 -7.25 3.51
C THR A 133 -9.49 -7.98 2.82
N LEU A 134 -9.50 -9.29 2.92
CA LEU A 134 -10.50 -10.18 2.32
C LEU A 134 -11.21 -10.91 3.45
N THR A 135 -12.49 -10.60 3.67
CA THR A 135 -13.32 -11.29 4.66
C THR A 135 -13.95 -12.49 3.99
N ILE A 136 -13.74 -13.67 4.57
CA ILE A 136 -14.26 -14.94 4.06
C ILE A 136 -15.10 -15.64 5.14
N ASN A 137 -16.11 -16.40 4.73
CA ASN A 137 -16.76 -17.35 5.63
C ASN A 137 -15.94 -18.63 5.78
N LEU A 138 -16.32 -19.48 6.74
CA LEU A 138 -15.60 -20.75 7.00
C LEU A 138 -15.73 -21.78 5.85
N ALA A 139 -16.70 -21.60 4.96
CA ALA A 139 -16.78 -22.34 3.70
C ALA A 139 -15.70 -21.91 2.68
N GLY A 140 -15.05 -20.75 2.91
CA GLY A 140 -13.98 -20.21 2.11
C GLY A 140 -14.43 -19.25 1.00
N ASN A 141 -15.70 -18.82 1.02
CA ASN A 141 -16.24 -17.85 0.08
C ASN A 141 -15.99 -16.42 0.58
N LEU A 142 -15.69 -15.51 -0.34
CA LEU A 142 -15.50 -14.10 -0.06
C LEU A 142 -16.84 -13.41 0.24
N THR A 143 -16.91 -12.71 1.38
CA THR A 143 -18.10 -11.97 1.82
C THR A 143 -17.88 -10.45 1.83
N ALA A 144 -16.65 -9.98 2.03
CA ALA A 144 -16.28 -8.57 1.88
C ALA A 144 -14.82 -8.40 1.46
N ALA A 145 -14.49 -7.24 0.90
CA ALA A 145 -13.13 -6.86 0.56
C ALA A 145 -12.92 -5.35 0.78
N SER A 146 -11.72 -4.96 1.19
CA SER A 146 -11.33 -3.55 1.32
C SER A 146 -9.84 -3.35 1.05
N ILE A 147 -9.48 -2.11 0.73
CA ILE A 147 -8.11 -1.65 0.52
C ILE A 147 -7.81 -0.56 1.55
N ALA A 148 -6.62 -0.58 2.16
CA ALA A 148 -6.17 0.48 3.06
C ALA A 148 -4.65 0.68 2.95
N LEU A 149 -4.22 1.95 3.04
CA LEU A 149 -2.82 2.27 3.34
C LEU A 149 -2.55 2.04 4.83
N SER A 150 -1.31 1.74 5.19
CA SER A 150 -0.93 1.78 6.61
C SER A 150 -0.86 3.21 7.15
N GLN A 151 -0.82 3.33 8.47
CA GLN A 151 -0.58 4.60 9.18
C GLN A 151 0.80 5.22 8.86
N GLY A 152 1.74 4.44 8.29
CA GLY A 152 3.02 4.96 7.82
C GLY A 152 2.91 5.86 6.58
N GLY A 153 1.75 5.89 5.91
CA GLY A 153 1.44 6.87 4.89
C GLY A 153 2.19 6.71 3.57
N ILE A 154 2.34 7.84 2.89
CA ILE A 154 2.99 7.98 1.58
C ILE A 154 4.23 8.86 1.75
N ASP A 155 5.36 8.45 1.19
CA ASP A 155 6.60 9.24 1.11
C ASP A 155 6.46 10.33 0.03
N THR A 156 5.69 11.37 0.35
CA THR A 156 5.53 12.57 -0.49
C THR A 156 6.83 13.33 -0.64
N THR A 157 7.77 13.17 0.30
CA THR A 157 9.10 13.78 0.22
C THR A 157 9.86 13.23 -0.99
N LYS A 158 10.01 11.91 -1.13
CA LYS A 158 10.73 11.33 -2.29
C LYS A 158 9.88 11.25 -3.55
N GLY A 159 8.55 11.19 -3.43
CA GLY A 159 7.63 11.08 -4.56
C GLY A 159 7.20 12.41 -5.18
N LEU A 160 7.38 13.55 -4.49
CA LEU A 160 6.89 14.85 -4.96
C LEU A 160 7.79 16.04 -4.57
N MET A 161 8.13 16.18 -3.29
CA MET A 161 8.69 17.43 -2.77
C MET A 161 10.21 17.54 -2.94
N ASN A 162 10.92 16.41 -2.94
CA ASN A 162 12.38 16.31 -2.97
C ASN A 162 12.85 15.23 -3.95
N ILE A 163 12.42 15.36 -5.20
CA ILE A 163 12.86 14.48 -6.28
C ILE A 163 14.34 14.78 -6.59
N PRO A 164 15.20 13.76 -6.68
CA PRO A 164 16.59 13.93 -7.10
C PRO A 164 16.70 14.65 -8.45
N SER A 165 17.69 15.52 -8.61
CA SER A 165 17.93 16.26 -9.85
C SER A 165 18.58 15.42 -10.96
N GLU A 166 18.88 14.16 -10.69
CA GLU A 166 19.43 13.21 -11.65
C GLU A 166 18.38 12.74 -12.66
N ALA A 167 18.81 12.49 -13.90
CA ALA A 167 17.92 11.98 -14.93
C ALA A 167 17.40 10.57 -14.59
N GLY A 168 16.15 10.29 -14.95
CA GLY A 168 15.47 9.01 -14.71
C GLY A 168 14.56 8.99 -13.48
N TYR A 169 14.64 10.00 -12.60
CA TYR A 169 13.70 10.18 -11.50
C TYR A 169 12.48 10.99 -11.94
N ARG A 170 11.29 10.57 -11.53
CA ARG A 170 10.03 11.27 -11.78
C ARG A 170 9.25 11.47 -10.48
N ALA A 171 8.33 12.44 -10.49
CA ALA A 171 7.29 12.54 -9.48
C ALA A 171 6.29 11.37 -9.59
N PHE A 172 5.26 11.36 -8.75
CA PHE A 172 4.13 10.45 -8.89
C PHE A 172 3.50 10.48 -10.29
N ASP A 173 3.18 9.29 -10.81
CA ASP A 173 2.72 9.10 -12.19
C ASP A 173 1.44 9.89 -12.50
N VAL A 174 0.56 10.03 -11.51
CA VAL A 174 -0.71 10.77 -11.62
C VAL A 174 -0.55 12.19 -12.17
N PHE A 175 0.55 12.88 -11.82
CA PHE A 175 0.79 14.25 -12.30
C PHE A 175 1.14 14.27 -13.78
N TYR A 176 1.86 13.28 -14.27
CA TYR A 176 2.17 13.17 -15.69
C TYR A 176 0.93 12.75 -16.48
N TYR A 177 0.10 11.86 -15.92
CA TYR A 177 -1.17 11.45 -16.53
C TYR A 177 -2.10 12.64 -16.74
N LEU A 178 -2.18 13.55 -15.76
CA LEU A 178 -2.92 14.81 -15.87
C LEU A 178 -2.45 15.68 -17.06
N LEU A 179 -1.15 15.63 -17.39
CA LEU A 179 -0.54 16.45 -18.44
C LEU A 179 -0.56 15.82 -19.84
N THR A 180 -1.03 14.57 -19.97
CA THR A 180 -1.14 13.88 -21.28
C THR A 180 -2.34 14.37 -22.11
N SER A 181 -2.57 13.72 -23.26
CA SER A 181 -3.76 13.91 -24.11
C SER A 181 -5.05 13.38 -23.50
N ALA A 182 -5.00 12.60 -22.41
CA ALA A 182 -6.19 12.16 -21.69
C ALA A 182 -6.96 13.35 -21.06
N SER A 183 -6.27 14.46 -20.80
CA SER A 183 -6.89 15.75 -20.48
C SER A 183 -7.32 16.46 -21.76
N THR A 184 -8.62 16.67 -21.92
CA THR A 184 -9.20 17.32 -23.10
C THR A 184 -8.72 18.77 -23.24
N PRO A 185 -8.72 19.37 -24.44
CA PRO A 185 -8.32 20.77 -24.61
C PRO A 185 -9.07 21.75 -23.70
N ALA A 186 -10.38 21.51 -23.49
CA ALA A 186 -11.19 22.32 -22.58
C ALA A 186 -10.79 22.16 -21.11
N GLU A 187 -10.47 20.94 -20.66
CA GLU A 187 -9.95 20.72 -19.30
C GLU A 187 -8.59 21.40 -19.14
N ARG A 188 -7.69 21.32 -20.13
CA ARG A 188 -6.38 21.97 -20.08
C ARG A 188 -6.48 23.49 -19.99
N GLU A 189 -7.42 24.09 -20.73
CA GLU A 189 -7.71 25.52 -20.68
C GLU A 189 -8.29 25.92 -19.32
N PHE A 190 -9.32 25.21 -18.85
CA PHE A 190 -9.96 25.47 -17.55
C PHE A 190 -8.97 25.35 -16.38
N LEU A 191 -8.12 24.33 -16.39
CA LEU A 191 -7.12 24.09 -15.35
C LEU A 191 -5.86 24.95 -15.53
N GLY A 192 -5.71 25.68 -16.64
CA GLY A 192 -4.50 26.40 -17.00
C GLY A 192 -3.25 25.51 -16.97
N LEU A 193 -3.32 24.32 -17.58
CA LEU A 193 -2.23 23.34 -17.56
C LEU A 193 -1.09 23.74 -18.49
N LYS A 194 0.12 23.75 -17.93
CA LYS A 194 1.38 24.02 -18.62
C LYS A 194 2.13 22.72 -18.92
N PRO A 195 3.17 22.73 -19.78
CA PRO A 195 4.07 21.58 -19.92
C PRO A 195 4.73 21.22 -18.58
N ALA A 196 5.09 19.95 -18.40
CA ALA A 196 5.68 19.45 -17.15
C ALA A 196 6.93 20.24 -16.70
N SER A 197 7.73 20.73 -17.65
CA SER A 197 8.92 21.55 -17.39
C SER A 197 8.65 22.91 -16.76
N GLN A 198 7.39 23.38 -16.72
CA GLN A 198 7.01 24.65 -16.09
C GLN A 198 6.53 24.48 -14.64
N TYR A 199 6.50 23.26 -14.12
CA TYR A 199 6.16 22.99 -12.73
C TYR A 199 7.43 22.64 -11.95
N ALA A 200 7.75 23.42 -10.92
CA ALA A 200 8.94 23.27 -10.10
C ALA A 200 9.05 21.89 -9.45
N LEU A 201 7.92 21.27 -9.11
CA LEU A 201 7.86 19.91 -8.58
C LEU A 201 8.28 18.86 -9.64
N LEU A 202 7.93 19.05 -10.91
CA LEU A 202 8.20 18.06 -11.98
C LEU A 202 9.52 18.31 -12.72
N ALA A 203 10.00 19.56 -12.75
CA ALA A 203 11.15 19.97 -13.55
C ALA A 203 12.52 19.56 -12.97
N ARG A 204 12.58 19.13 -11.70
CA ARG A 204 13.83 18.94 -10.95
C ARG A 204 14.83 18.00 -11.61
N SER A 205 14.35 16.86 -12.11
CA SER A 205 15.19 15.82 -12.75
C SER A 205 15.33 16.01 -14.26
N GLY A 206 14.62 16.96 -14.86
CA GLY A 206 14.48 17.09 -16.31
C GLY A 206 13.88 15.87 -17.01
N THR A 207 13.27 14.93 -16.26
CA THR A 207 12.71 13.68 -16.80
C THR A 207 11.20 13.76 -16.83
N TYR A 208 10.63 13.80 -18.04
CA TYR A 208 9.19 14.01 -18.25
C TYR A 208 8.49 12.82 -18.89
N ASP A 209 9.24 12.05 -19.69
CA ASP A 209 8.72 10.90 -20.43
C ASP A 209 8.99 9.60 -19.65
N PRO A 210 8.22 8.53 -19.93
CA PRO A 210 8.48 7.23 -19.33
C PRO A 210 9.81 6.65 -19.82
N PRO A 211 10.38 5.67 -19.09
CA PRO A 211 11.68 5.10 -19.46
C PRO A 211 11.66 4.46 -20.86
N SER A 212 12.52 4.96 -21.75
CA SER A 212 12.56 4.53 -23.16
C SER A 212 12.97 3.07 -23.38
N TYR A 213 13.58 2.44 -22.36
CA TYR A 213 13.94 1.02 -22.40
C TYR A 213 12.75 0.08 -22.16
N LEU A 214 11.57 0.61 -21.80
CA LEU A 214 10.32 -0.16 -21.65
C LEU A 214 9.41 0.13 -22.85
N PRO A 215 9.33 -0.77 -23.83
CA PRO A 215 8.53 -0.54 -25.05
C PRO A 215 7.04 -0.37 -24.79
N THR A 216 6.55 -0.86 -23.64
CA THR A 216 5.14 -0.79 -23.24
C THR A 216 4.83 0.44 -22.39
N ALA A 217 5.82 1.26 -22.04
CA ALA A 217 5.58 2.42 -21.19
C ALA A 217 5.01 3.58 -22.03
N ASP A 218 3.74 3.89 -21.79
CA ASP A 218 2.99 4.93 -22.48
C ASP A 218 2.08 5.64 -21.48
N ASP A 219 2.46 6.86 -21.10
CA ASP A 219 1.70 7.65 -20.13
C ASP A 219 0.31 8.05 -20.67
N ALA A 220 0.13 8.20 -21.99
CA ALA A 220 -1.16 8.58 -22.56
C ALA A 220 -2.16 7.40 -22.50
N ALA A 221 -1.69 6.20 -22.82
CA ALA A 221 -2.48 4.97 -22.66
C ALA A 221 -2.79 4.71 -21.18
N ALA A 222 -1.78 4.81 -20.31
CA ALA A 222 -1.96 4.60 -18.87
C ALA A 222 -2.90 5.64 -18.24
N ALA A 223 -2.87 6.89 -18.72
CA ALA A 223 -3.79 7.93 -18.28
C ALA A 223 -5.26 7.64 -18.67
N GLU A 224 -5.51 7.04 -19.84
CA GLU A 224 -6.86 6.64 -20.24
C GLU A 224 -7.38 5.46 -19.41
N ASP A 225 -6.53 4.46 -19.15
CA ASP A 225 -6.85 3.35 -18.26
C ASP A 225 -7.13 3.84 -16.84
N PHE A 226 -6.33 4.78 -16.34
CA PHE A 226 -6.53 5.45 -15.06
C PHE A 226 -7.87 6.20 -15.00
N ARG A 227 -8.23 6.98 -16.02
CA ARG A 227 -9.53 7.68 -16.07
C ARG A 227 -10.71 6.70 -16.11
N THR A 228 -10.55 5.59 -16.82
CA THR A 228 -11.54 4.51 -16.83
C THR A 228 -11.69 3.91 -15.43
N ALA A 229 -10.58 3.61 -14.76
CA ALA A 229 -10.59 3.07 -13.39
C ALA A 229 -11.24 4.05 -12.39
N LEU A 230 -10.92 5.35 -12.46
CA LEU A 230 -11.57 6.40 -11.65
C LEU A 230 -13.09 6.40 -11.83
N LYS A 231 -13.56 6.30 -13.08
CA LYS A 231 -15.00 6.26 -13.39
C LYS A 231 -15.68 5.02 -12.81
N GLU A 232 -15.03 3.86 -12.89
CA GLU A 232 -15.52 2.60 -12.32
C GLU A 232 -15.62 2.64 -10.79
N ILE A 233 -14.69 3.32 -10.10
CA ILE A 233 -14.79 3.56 -8.65
C ILE A 233 -15.69 4.75 -8.27
N GLY A 234 -16.40 5.33 -9.25
CA GLY A 234 -17.42 6.35 -9.01
C GLY A 234 -16.90 7.80 -8.99
N ILE A 235 -15.64 8.05 -9.33
CA ILE A 235 -15.08 9.40 -9.50
C ILE A 235 -15.41 9.89 -10.92
N LYS A 236 -16.55 10.60 -11.04
CA LYS A 236 -17.07 11.10 -12.32
C LYS A 236 -17.76 12.45 -12.17
N GLY A 237 -18.01 13.12 -13.29
CA GLY A 237 -18.77 14.38 -13.31
C GLY A 237 -18.13 15.48 -12.46
N ALA A 238 -18.87 16.02 -11.50
CA ALA A 238 -18.38 17.08 -10.61
C ALA A 238 -17.20 16.61 -9.74
N SER A 239 -17.27 15.41 -9.15
CA SER A 239 -16.18 14.88 -8.32
C SER A 239 -14.89 14.70 -9.10
N HIS A 240 -14.98 14.29 -10.37
CA HIS A 240 -13.80 14.18 -11.24
C HIS A 240 -13.20 15.56 -11.54
N ARG A 241 -14.03 16.60 -11.77
CA ARG A 241 -13.54 17.97 -11.98
C ARG A 241 -12.82 18.51 -10.74
N SER A 242 -13.42 18.36 -9.55
CA SER A 242 -12.77 18.77 -8.31
C SER A 242 -11.46 18.02 -8.07
N PHE A 243 -11.44 16.71 -8.36
CA PHE A 243 -10.24 15.87 -8.29
C PHE A 243 -9.08 16.40 -9.18
N ILE A 244 -9.32 16.64 -10.47
CA ILE A 244 -8.27 17.15 -11.37
C ILE A 244 -7.89 18.60 -11.07
N SER A 245 -8.83 19.42 -10.56
CA SER A 245 -8.55 20.78 -10.06
C SER A 245 -7.62 20.75 -8.85
N THR A 246 -7.79 19.82 -7.91
CA THR A 246 -6.88 19.65 -6.77
C THR A 246 -5.48 19.28 -7.25
N LEU A 247 -5.33 18.31 -8.16
CA LEU A 247 -4.01 17.94 -8.70
C LEU A 247 -3.32 19.11 -9.43
N ALA A 248 -4.07 19.87 -10.24
CA ALA A 248 -3.54 21.05 -10.92
C ALA A 248 -3.14 22.15 -9.91
N GLY A 249 -3.96 22.37 -8.88
CA GLY A 249 -3.67 23.29 -7.79
C GLY A 249 -2.40 22.93 -7.03
N LEU A 250 -2.17 21.64 -6.73
CA LEU A 250 -0.94 21.16 -6.10
C LEU A 250 0.29 21.44 -6.96
N LEU A 251 0.24 21.19 -8.27
CA LEU A 251 1.34 21.47 -9.19
C LEU A 251 1.68 22.96 -9.25
N LYS A 252 0.66 23.82 -9.33
CA LYS A 252 0.82 25.28 -9.37
C LYS A 252 1.37 25.81 -8.05
N LEU A 253 0.79 25.40 -6.92
CA LEU A 253 1.26 25.79 -5.59
C LEU A 253 2.71 25.36 -5.35
N GLY A 254 3.14 24.24 -5.94
CA GLY A 254 4.51 23.78 -5.97
C GLY A 254 5.54 24.81 -6.48
N ASN A 255 5.12 25.75 -7.33
CA ASN A 255 5.99 26.84 -7.82
C ASN A 255 6.28 27.91 -6.77
N THR A 256 5.60 27.90 -5.62
CA THR A 256 5.73 28.90 -4.54
C THR A 256 6.60 28.41 -3.37
N LEU A 257 7.20 27.23 -3.52
CA LEU A 257 7.92 26.53 -2.44
C LEU A 257 9.41 26.88 -2.35
N ASP A 258 9.89 27.76 -3.24
CA ASP A 258 11.23 28.36 -3.14
C ASP A 258 11.14 29.69 -2.38
N TYR A 259 12.14 29.97 -1.53
CA TYR A 259 12.22 31.23 -0.78
C TYR A 259 12.53 32.44 -1.66
N ASN A 260 13.00 32.22 -2.89
CA ASN A 260 13.37 33.27 -3.83
C ASN A 260 12.24 33.62 -4.83
N VAL A 261 11.01 33.18 -4.58
CA VAL A 261 9.86 33.51 -5.43
C VAL A 261 9.49 34.97 -5.22
N ASP A 262 9.39 35.71 -6.33
CA ASP A 262 8.97 37.11 -6.33
C ASP A 262 7.51 37.24 -5.82
N GLU A 263 7.22 38.33 -5.10
CA GLU A 263 5.90 38.58 -4.50
C GLU A 263 4.78 38.61 -5.54
N ASP A 264 5.00 39.28 -6.68
CA ASP A 264 4.05 39.34 -7.79
C ASP A 264 3.74 37.92 -8.35
N VAL A 265 4.76 37.05 -8.42
CA VAL A 265 4.59 35.67 -8.90
C VAL A 265 3.85 34.82 -7.87
N LEU A 266 4.13 35.04 -6.58
CA LEU A 266 3.40 34.37 -5.50
C LEU A 266 1.92 34.75 -5.55
N GLU A 267 1.61 36.03 -5.73
CA GLU A 267 0.23 36.54 -5.84
C GLU A 267 -0.52 35.88 -7.00
N ASP A 268 0.04 35.97 -8.22
CA ASP A 268 -0.55 35.36 -9.42
C ASP A 268 -0.84 33.85 -9.24
N VAL A 269 0.12 33.11 -8.65
CA VAL A 269 -0.04 31.67 -8.43
C VAL A 269 -1.09 31.38 -7.36
N CYS A 270 -1.12 32.14 -6.27
CA CYS A 270 -2.10 31.95 -5.21
C CYS A 270 -3.53 32.28 -5.65
N GLU A 271 -3.73 33.27 -6.52
CA GLU A 271 -5.03 33.56 -7.14
C GLU A 271 -5.52 32.42 -8.03
N ASP A 272 -4.64 31.89 -8.88
CA ASP A 272 -4.93 30.74 -9.77
C ASP A 272 -5.26 29.48 -8.95
N VAL A 273 -4.46 29.19 -7.91
CA VAL A 273 -4.70 28.06 -6.99
C VAL A 273 -6.00 28.25 -6.21
N SER A 274 -6.32 29.46 -5.76
CA SER A 274 -7.57 29.79 -5.06
C SER A 274 -8.80 29.39 -5.88
N GLY A 275 -8.83 29.73 -7.17
CA GLY A 275 -9.93 29.36 -8.06
C GLY A 275 -10.07 27.85 -8.29
N LEU A 276 -8.96 27.10 -8.26
CA LEU A 276 -8.98 25.64 -8.42
C LEU A 276 -9.37 24.90 -7.15
N LEU A 277 -8.97 25.45 -5.99
CA LEU A 277 -9.09 24.79 -4.69
C LEU A 277 -10.34 25.23 -3.90
N GLY A 278 -10.98 26.34 -4.27
CA GLY A 278 -12.15 26.87 -3.56
C GLY A 278 -11.79 27.42 -2.19
N MET A 279 -10.81 28.34 -2.16
CA MET A 279 -10.34 29.00 -0.94
C MET A 279 -9.93 30.44 -1.23
N GLU A 280 -9.88 31.30 -0.22
CA GLU A 280 -9.40 32.68 -0.40
C GLU A 280 -7.87 32.72 -0.62
N PRO A 281 -7.37 33.50 -1.61
CA PRO A 281 -5.94 33.54 -1.93
C PRO A 281 -5.10 34.12 -0.78
N GLU A 282 -5.69 35.02 0.02
CA GLU A 282 -5.02 35.66 1.15
C GLU A 282 -4.58 34.67 2.24
N VAL A 283 -5.27 33.53 2.35
CA VAL A 283 -4.89 32.45 3.26
C VAL A 283 -3.51 31.91 2.87
N LEU A 284 -3.32 31.56 1.60
CA LEU A 284 -2.05 31.01 1.10
C LEU A 284 -0.92 32.03 1.07
N MET A 285 -1.24 33.30 0.77
CA MET A 285 -0.24 34.37 0.64
C MET A 285 0.22 34.93 1.98
N LYS A 286 -0.73 35.31 2.84
CA LYS A 286 -0.45 36.10 4.06
C LYS A 286 -0.44 35.25 5.31
N GLN A 287 -1.15 34.12 5.31
CA GLN A 287 -1.30 33.28 6.51
C GLN A 287 -0.45 32.01 6.47
N CYS A 288 0.14 31.67 5.32
CA CYS A 288 1.01 30.51 5.18
C CYS A 288 2.43 30.92 4.83
N THR A 289 3.41 30.43 5.59
CA THR A 289 4.83 30.48 5.23
C THR A 289 5.12 29.55 4.04
N THR A 290 6.34 29.65 3.48
CA THR A 290 6.81 28.70 2.45
C THR A 290 6.80 27.25 2.97
N GLU A 291 7.14 27.03 4.24
CA GLU A 291 7.05 25.71 4.86
C GLU A 291 5.61 25.24 5.05
N ASP A 292 4.69 26.16 5.38
CA ASP A 292 3.27 25.82 5.53
C ASP A 292 2.68 25.38 4.19
N ARG A 293 2.99 26.10 3.10
CA ARG A 293 2.58 25.70 1.74
C ARG A 293 3.17 24.35 1.35
N SER A 294 4.43 24.09 1.71
CA SER A 294 5.08 22.80 1.47
C SER A 294 4.35 21.66 2.21
N THR A 295 4.08 21.87 3.49
CA THR A 295 3.34 20.91 4.34
C THR A 295 1.93 20.68 3.83
N PHE A 296 1.26 21.75 3.39
CA PHE A 296 -0.07 21.69 2.79
C PHE A 296 -0.09 20.89 1.48
N VAL A 297 0.88 21.08 0.58
CA VAL A 297 0.96 20.31 -0.67
C VAL A 297 1.06 18.82 -0.38
N GLY A 298 1.95 18.41 0.54
CA GLY A 298 2.11 17.00 0.91
C GLY A 298 0.86 16.42 1.61
N GLY A 299 0.32 17.16 2.59
CA GLY A 299 -0.86 16.73 3.35
C GLY A 299 -2.13 16.65 2.51
N LEU A 300 -2.39 17.64 1.64
CA LEU A 300 -3.54 17.65 0.74
C LEU A 300 -3.42 16.55 -0.32
N TYR A 301 -2.21 16.28 -0.82
CA TYR A 301 -1.98 15.13 -1.71
C TYR A 301 -2.36 13.82 -1.02
N GLU A 302 -1.88 13.58 0.20
CA GLU A 302 -2.22 12.35 0.93
C GLU A 302 -3.72 12.26 1.25
N ALA A 303 -4.37 13.38 1.61
CA ALA A 303 -5.82 13.42 1.84
C ALA A 303 -6.62 13.09 0.57
N LEU A 304 -6.15 13.54 -0.59
CA LEU A 304 -6.74 13.19 -1.88
C LEU A 304 -6.65 11.68 -2.15
N VAL A 305 -5.52 11.06 -1.82
CA VAL A 305 -5.35 9.60 -1.97
C VAL A 305 -6.29 8.84 -1.04
N ASP A 306 -6.44 9.27 0.21
CA ASP A 306 -7.39 8.66 1.16
C ASP A 306 -8.84 8.76 0.67
N TRP A 307 -9.20 9.88 0.07
CA TRP A 307 -10.50 10.05 -0.55
C TRP A 307 -10.70 9.11 -1.75
N VAL A 308 -9.69 8.91 -2.60
CA VAL A 308 -9.73 7.93 -3.71
C VAL A 308 -9.91 6.51 -3.17
N ILE A 309 -9.17 6.12 -2.12
CA ILE A 309 -9.31 4.81 -1.45
C ILE A 309 -10.71 4.66 -0.85
N THR A 310 -11.28 5.71 -0.28
CA THR A 310 -12.66 5.72 0.22
C THR A 310 -13.66 5.45 -0.90
N LYS A 311 -13.50 6.10 -2.06
CA LYS A 311 -14.34 5.84 -3.25
C LYS A 311 -14.19 4.42 -3.78
N ALA A 312 -12.96 3.91 -3.82
CA ALA A 312 -12.66 2.52 -4.16
C ALA A 312 -13.38 1.53 -3.23
N ASN A 313 -13.30 1.71 -1.91
CA ASN A 313 -13.96 0.84 -0.94
C ASN A 313 -15.49 0.90 -1.04
N VAL A 314 -16.07 2.06 -1.33
CA VAL A 314 -17.50 2.18 -1.62
C VAL A 314 -17.89 1.38 -2.87
N ALA A 315 -17.09 1.45 -3.94
CA ALA A 315 -17.34 0.69 -5.16
C ALA A 315 -17.21 -0.82 -4.95
N ILE A 316 -16.21 -1.25 -4.17
CA ILE A 316 -16.02 -2.66 -3.80
C ILE A 316 -17.21 -3.17 -2.97
N ALA A 317 -17.61 -2.44 -1.93
CA ALA A 317 -18.76 -2.80 -1.11
C ALA A 317 -20.06 -2.89 -1.94
N ALA A 318 -20.25 -1.96 -2.89
CA ALA A 318 -21.39 -1.98 -3.79
C ALA A 318 -21.40 -3.21 -4.73
N GLN A 319 -20.25 -3.64 -5.25
CA GLN A 319 -20.17 -4.88 -6.04
C GLN A 319 -20.43 -6.11 -5.18
N MET A 320 -19.85 -6.18 -3.99
CA MET A 320 -20.06 -7.28 -3.05
C MET A 320 -21.53 -7.43 -2.64
N ALA A 321 -22.24 -6.31 -2.41
CA ALA A 321 -23.68 -6.32 -2.14
C ALA A 321 -24.48 -6.92 -3.32
N ARG A 322 -24.18 -6.52 -4.56
CA ARG A 322 -24.86 -7.09 -5.76
C ARG A 322 -24.57 -8.57 -5.95
N ILE A 323 -23.36 -9.02 -5.61
CA ILE A 323 -22.98 -10.44 -5.64
C ILE A 323 -23.81 -11.22 -4.61
N LYS A 324 -23.91 -10.70 -3.38
CA LYS A 324 -24.71 -11.30 -2.31
C LYS A 324 -26.19 -11.43 -2.68
N ASP A 325 -26.75 -10.40 -3.33
CA ASP A 325 -28.14 -10.39 -3.81
C ASP A 325 -28.36 -11.29 -5.04
N GLY A 326 -27.31 -11.93 -5.57
CA GLY A 326 -27.37 -12.80 -6.76
C GLY A 326 -27.48 -12.05 -8.09
N ALA A 327 -27.50 -10.71 -8.06
CA ALA A 327 -27.59 -9.85 -9.24
C ALA A 327 -26.31 -9.88 -10.10
N GLU A 328 -25.18 -10.22 -9.49
CA GLU A 328 -23.87 -10.32 -10.12
C GLU A 328 -23.17 -11.62 -9.69
N SER A 329 -22.24 -12.13 -10.49
CA SER A 329 -21.44 -13.32 -10.15
C SER A 329 -19.96 -13.00 -10.24
N LEU A 330 -19.19 -13.39 -9.22
CA LEU A 330 -17.73 -13.25 -9.18
C LEU A 330 -17.03 -13.89 -10.40
N ASP A 331 -17.58 -14.98 -10.93
CA ASP A 331 -17.00 -15.73 -12.06
C ASP A 331 -17.62 -15.32 -13.42
N GLY A 332 -18.48 -14.30 -13.45
CA GLY A 332 -19.18 -13.85 -14.67
C GLY A 332 -20.21 -14.86 -15.23
N ARG A 333 -20.55 -15.93 -14.50
CA ARG A 333 -21.44 -17.02 -14.96
C ARG A 333 -22.96 -16.74 -14.86
N GLY A 334 -23.36 -15.47 -14.85
CA GLY A 334 -24.76 -15.04 -14.85
C GLY A 334 -25.42 -14.97 -13.45
N VAL A 335 -26.66 -14.48 -13.42
CA VAL A 335 -27.48 -14.28 -12.21
C VAL A 335 -27.67 -15.61 -11.48
N ARG A 336 -27.24 -15.68 -10.22
CA ARG A 336 -27.49 -16.83 -9.34
C ARG A 336 -28.69 -16.53 -8.43
N THR A 337 -29.37 -17.57 -7.95
CA THR A 337 -30.30 -17.41 -6.83
C THR A 337 -29.57 -16.76 -5.65
N PRO A 338 -30.19 -15.79 -4.95
CA PRO A 338 -29.58 -15.14 -3.78
C PRO A 338 -29.04 -16.19 -2.80
N THR A 339 -27.86 -15.96 -2.22
CA THR A 339 -27.35 -16.82 -1.15
C THR A 339 -28.18 -16.56 0.11
N SER A 340 -29.31 -17.25 0.22
CA SER A 340 -30.17 -17.17 1.38
C SER A 340 -29.44 -17.75 2.61
N ASN A 341 -29.31 -16.92 3.66
CA ASN A 341 -28.90 -17.24 5.04
C ASN A 341 -27.39 -17.27 5.37
N GLU A 342 -26.71 -16.12 5.28
CA GLU A 342 -25.39 -15.90 5.92
C GLU A 342 -25.43 -14.79 7.00
N GLU A 343 -26.62 -14.42 7.51
CA GLU A 343 -26.70 -13.54 8.68
C GLU A 343 -26.32 -14.34 9.94
N GLY A 344 -25.08 -14.13 10.40
CA GLY A 344 -24.53 -14.77 11.61
C GLY A 344 -23.59 -15.95 11.35
N GLU A 345 -23.08 -16.12 10.13
CA GLU A 345 -22.00 -17.09 9.87
C GLU A 345 -20.66 -16.53 10.36
N ASP A 346 -19.86 -17.37 11.01
CA ASP A 346 -18.51 -16.98 11.45
C ASP A 346 -17.65 -16.63 10.24
N THR A 347 -16.95 -15.49 10.32
CA THR A 347 -16.05 -15.00 9.28
C THR A 347 -14.65 -14.79 9.82
N VAL A 348 -13.66 -14.95 8.95
CA VAL A 348 -12.26 -14.62 9.21
C VAL A 348 -11.75 -13.68 8.14
N CYS A 349 -10.68 -12.96 8.46
CA CYS A 349 -10.00 -12.06 7.53
C CYS A 349 -8.69 -12.68 7.03
N ILE A 350 -8.41 -12.50 5.74
CA ILE A 350 -7.09 -12.68 5.16
C ILE A 350 -6.62 -11.33 4.63
N SER A 351 -5.61 -10.77 5.26
CA SER A 351 -5.01 -9.50 4.85
C SER A 351 -3.76 -9.78 4.01
N VAL A 352 -3.70 -9.26 2.79
CA VAL A 352 -2.50 -9.30 1.94
C VAL A 352 -1.87 -7.91 1.94
N ILE A 353 -0.67 -7.77 2.49
CA ILE A 353 0.00 -6.49 2.69
C ILE A 353 1.26 -6.43 1.83
N GLU A 354 1.31 -5.47 0.92
CA GLU A 354 2.54 -5.10 0.21
C GLU A 354 3.38 -4.17 1.07
N ILE A 355 4.64 -4.54 1.31
CA ILE A 355 5.63 -3.74 2.04
C ILE A 355 6.84 -3.49 1.13
N PRO A 356 6.87 -2.32 0.47
CA PRO A 356 7.93 -1.97 -0.47
C PRO A 356 9.30 -1.78 0.15
N SER A 357 9.36 -1.19 1.35
CA SER A 357 10.62 -0.84 2.00
C SER A 357 11.37 -2.11 2.42
N PRO A 358 12.59 -2.35 1.89
CA PRO A 358 13.39 -3.50 2.32
C PRO A 358 13.72 -3.46 3.80
N THR A 359 13.93 -2.26 4.36
CA THR A 359 14.18 -2.07 5.79
C THR A 359 12.97 -2.50 6.63
N LEU A 360 11.76 -2.05 6.27
CA LEU A 360 10.54 -2.41 7.01
C LEU A 360 10.23 -3.90 6.85
N GLY A 361 10.31 -4.44 5.64
CA GLY A 361 10.09 -5.86 5.37
C GLY A 361 11.08 -6.75 6.14
N LYS A 362 12.36 -6.36 6.19
CA LYS A 362 13.39 -7.05 6.99
C LYS A 362 13.08 -6.99 8.48
N ALA A 363 12.73 -5.83 9.02
CA ALA A 363 12.42 -5.68 10.44
C ALA A 363 11.23 -6.56 10.84
N LEU A 364 10.18 -6.60 10.03
CA LEU A 364 9.00 -7.43 10.25
C LEU A 364 9.32 -8.92 10.21
N ALA A 365 10.02 -9.37 9.17
CA ALA A 365 10.38 -10.78 9.03
C ALA A 365 11.29 -11.25 10.17
N LEU A 366 12.32 -10.47 10.52
CA LEU A 366 13.23 -10.82 11.62
C LEU A 366 12.50 -10.82 12.96
N ARG A 367 11.71 -9.79 13.25
CA ARG A 367 10.97 -9.69 14.52
C ARG A 367 9.94 -10.80 14.65
N GLY A 368 9.15 -11.08 13.61
CA GLY A 368 8.13 -12.13 13.67
C GLY A 368 8.68 -13.55 13.82
N ILE A 369 9.96 -13.80 13.48
CA ILE A 369 10.59 -15.12 13.56
C ILE A 369 11.45 -15.28 14.83
N PHE A 370 12.18 -14.23 15.22
CA PHE A 370 13.23 -14.31 16.25
C PHE A 370 12.89 -13.59 17.56
N ASP A 371 11.77 -12.88 17.63
CA ASP A 371 11.28 -12.26 18.87
C ASP A 371 10.38 -13.24 19.62
N ASP A 372 10.93 -13.87 20.66
CA ASP A 372 10.22 -14.86 21.48
C ASP A 372 9.06 -14.26 22.30
N SER A 373 8.95 -12.94 22.37
CA SER A 373 7.84 -12.26 23.06
C SER A 373 6.55 -12.19 22.24
N MET A 374 6.57 -12.62 20.98
CA MET A 374 5.43 -12.55 20.08
C MET A 374 5.30 -13.73 19.13
N GLY A 375 4.18 -13.76 18.40
CA GLY A 375 3.91 -14.74 17.36
C GLY A 375 3.97 -16.18 17.87
N ILE A 376 4.35 -17.10 16.97
CA ILE A 376 4.36 -18.53 17.24
C ILE A 376 5.31 -18.92 18.37
N ASN A 377 6.45 -18.24 18.52
CA ASN A 377 7.40 -18.54 19.59
C ASN A 377 6.79 -18.27 20.96
N SER A 378 6.10 -17.14 21.12
CA SER A 378 5.43 -16.81 22.38
C SER A 378 4.34 -17.82 22.76
N GLU A 379 3.61 -18.32 21.78
CA GLU A 379 2.57 -19.34 21.97
C GLU A 379 3.18 -20.70 22.31
N MET A 380 4.24 -21.11 21.60
CA MET A 380 4.98 -22.32 21.90
C MET A 380 5.53 -22.30 23.34
N ILE A 381 6.09 -21.17 23.78
CA ILE A 381 6.55 -20.98 25.16
C ILE A 381 5.39 -21.07 26.16
N ALA A 382 4.25 -20.46 25.85
CA ALA A 382 3.04 -20.53 26.68
C ALA A 382 2.50 -21.97 26.81
N ASP A 383 2.63 -22.77 25.74
CA ASP A 383 2.29 -24.20 25.70
C ASP A 383 3.35 -25.09 26.37
N GLY A 384 4.42 -24.51 26.90
CA GLY A 384 5.51 -25.23 27.58
C GLY A 384 6.48 -25.93 26.62
N ILE A 385 6.48 -25.57 25.34
CA ILE A 385 7.43 -26.05 24.34
C ILE A 385 8.71 -25.22 24.46
N GLU A 386 9.84 -25.92 24.61
CA GLU A 386 11.15 -25.28 24.66
C GLU A 386 11.55 -24.79 23.26
N VAL A 387 11.66 -23.47 23.09
CA VAL A 387 12.15 -22.83 21.86
C VAL A 387 13.68 -22.69 21.96
N PRO A 388 14.45 -23.17 20.96
CA PRO A 388 15.90 -23.02 20.96
C PRO A 388 16.31 -21.54 21.01
N ALA A 389 17.28 -21.22 21.87
CA ALA A 389 17.76 -19.84 21.99
C ALA A 389 18.37 -19.32 20.68
N THR A 390 17.87 -18.17 20.22
CA THR A 390 18.42 -17.48 19.04
C THR A 390 19.81 -16.91 19.33
N GLY A 391 20.73 -17.04 18.37
CA GLY A 391 22.09 -16.52 18.50
C GLY A 391 22.13 -14.99 18.69
N SER A 392 23.04 -14.52 19.54
CA SER A 392 23.13 -13.09 19.92
C SER A 392 23.38 -12.14 18.74
N SER A 393 24.07 -12.60 17.69
CA SER A 393 24.27 -11.83 16.47
C SER A 393 22.96 -11.59 15.70
N VAL A 394 22.09 -12.59 15.63
CA VAL A 394 20.78 -12.51 14.97
C VAL A 394 19.85 -11.59 15.77
N LEU A 395 19.82 -11.74 17.10
CA LEU A 395 19.05 -10.87 17.98
C LEU A 395 19.48 -9.40 17.86
N ARG A 396 20.79 -9.13 17.81
CA ARG A 396 21.29 -7.77 17.61
C ARG A 396 20.90 -7.20 16.25
N GLU A 397 20.98 -8.01 15.19
CA GLU A 397 20.57 -7.58 13.84
C GLU A 397 19.07 -7.29 13.76
N MET A 398 18.25 -8.14 14.37
CA MET A 398 16.81 -7.93 14.50
C MET A 398 16.52 -6.63 15.25
N GLN A 399 17.14 -6.41 16.41
CA GLN A 399 16.95 -5.19 17.21
C GLN A 399 17.34 -3.93 16.45
N ASN A 400 18.45 -3.97 15.70
CA ASN A 400 18.87 -2.85 14.86
C ASN A 400 17.83 -2.57 13.75
N ALA A 401 17.37 -3.61 13.06
CA ALA A 401 16.35 -3.46 12.01
C ALA A 401 15.04 -2.88 12.57
N VAL A 402 14.59 -3.37 13.74
CA VAL A 402 13.38 -2.86 14.42
C VAL A 402 13.56 -1.40 14.86
N ALA A 403 14.74 -1.01 15.33
CA ALA A 403 15.01 0.36 15.76
C ALA A 403 14.95 1.36 14.59
N GLU A 404 15.37 0.95 13.38
CA GLU A 404 15.37 1.81 12.17
C GLU A 404 13.95 2.16 11.70
N VAL A 405 12.97 1.28 11.93
CA VAL A 405 11.57 1.47 11.52
C VAL A 405 10.61 1.49 12.71
N ALA A 406 11.12 1.85 13.89
CA ALA A 406 10.37 1.87 15.13
C ALA A 406 9.01 2.60 15.05
N PRO A 407 8.88 3.77 14.38
CA PRO A 407 7.61 4.46 14.28
C PRO A 407 6.55 3.67 13.47
N ASP A 408 6.96 3.00 12.38
CA ASP A 408 6.07 2.16 11.55
C ASP A 408 5.61 0.89 12.29
N LEU A 409 6.35 0.50 13.33
CA LEU A 409 6.03 -0.62 14.21
C LEU A 409 5.29 -0.20 15.50
N GLY A 410 4.82 1.05 15.58
CA GLY A 410 4.07 1.56 16.72
C GLY A 410 4.89 1.74 18.00
N ILE A 411 6.23 1.76 17.91
CA ILE A 411 7.12 1.86 19.07
C ILE A 411 7.33 3.35 19.38
N SER A 412 6.59 3.88 20.35
CA SER A 412 6.59 5.32 20.68
C SER A 412 7.79 5.82 21.50
N SER A 413 8.63 4.93 22.03
CA SER A 413 9.71 5.28 22.97
C SER A 413 10.99 5.83 22.31
N THR A 414 11.08 5.84 20.98
CA THR A 414 12.30 6.21 20.26
C THR A 414 12.33 7.69 19.85
N PRO A 415 13.53 8.28 19.64
CA PRO A 415 13.66 9.64 19.10
C PRO A 415 12.97 9.82 17.74
N ALA A 416 13.11 8.84 16.83
CA ALA A 416 12.49 8.87 15.50
C ALA A 416 10.96 8.92 15.59
N SER A 417 10.36 8.24 16.57
CA SER A 417 8.91 8.26 16.78
C SER A 417 8.42 9.62 17.27
N ARG A 418 9.22 10.30 18.11
CA ARG A 418 8.89 11.66 18.58
C ARG A 418 9.01 12.69 17.47
N GLU A 419 10.02 12.56 16.62
CA GLU A 419 10.20 13.42 15.45
C GLU A 419 9.03 13.26 14.48
N ARG A 420 8.67 12.02 14.13
CA ARG A 420 7.49 11.76 13.28
C ARG A 420 6.21 12.31 13.90
N GLN A 421 6.01 12.13 15.21
CA GLN A 421 4.83 12.68 15.90
C GLN A 421 4.78 14.21 15.79
N HIS A 422 5.90 14.90 16.01
CA HIS A 422 5.98 16.36 15.87
C HIS A 422 5.70 16.82 14.42
N GLU A 423 6.19 16.08 13.42
CA GLU A 423 5.87 16.37 12.01
C GLU A 423 4.37 16.19 11.71
N LEU A 424 3.75 15.15 12.26
CA LEU A 424 2.31 14.90 12.11
C LEU A 424 1.48 15.99 12.80
N GLU A 425 1.85 16.42 14.00
CA GLU A 425 1.19 17.50 14.74
C GLU A 425 1.29 18.83 13.99
N LYS A 426 2.49 19.20 13.50
CA LYS A 426 2.68 20.40 12.68
C LYS A 426 1.82 20.33 11.41
N ARG A 427 1.76 19.16 10.76
CA ARG A 427 0.93 18.94 9.58
C ARG A 427 -0.55 19.12 9.92
N GLU A 428 -1.01 18.53 11.01
CA GLU A 428 -2.39 18.63 11.47
C GLU A 428 -2.81 20.09 11.68
N GLU A 429 -2.01 20.86 12.42
CA GLU A 429 -2.25 22.28 12.68
C GLU A 429 -2.39 23.10 11.39
N ILE A 430 -1.48 22.90 10.43
CA ILE A 430 -1.48 23.62 9.15
C ILE A 430 -2.70 23.23 8.31
N LEU A 431 -3.01 21.94 8.21
CA LEU A 431 -4.16 21.45 7.45
C LEU A 431 -5.48 21.93 8.06
N GLU A 432 -5.59 21.95 9.38
CA GLU A 432 -6.79 22.43 10.08
C GLU A 432 -6.99 23.91 9.81
N LYS A 433 -5.94 24.72 9.97
CA LYS A 433 -5.97 26.17 9.71
C LYS A 433 -6.45 26.49 8.28
N ILE A 434 -5.86 25.83 7.28
CA ILE A 434 -6.21 26.08 5.87
C ILE A 434 -7.61 25.53 5.57
N GLY A 435 -7.92 24.33 6.07
CA GLY A 435 -9.22 23.68 5.85
C GLY A 435 -10.40 24.45 6.44
N LEU A 436 -10.23 25.11 7.60
CA LEU A 436 -11.27 25.95 8.20
C LEU A 436 -11.53 27.24 7.41
N SER A 437 -10.56 27.68 6.60
CA SER A 437 -10.66 28.87 5.76
C SER A 437 -11.13 28.57 4.33
N ALA A 438 -11.31 27.28 3.99
CA ALA A 438 -11.88 26.86 2.72
C ALA A 438 -13.41 26.95 2.72
N ASP A 439 -14.00 27.07 1.53
CA ASP A 439 -15.45 27.14 1.35
C ASP A 439 -16.17 25.97 2.04
N ASP A 440 -17.32 26.23 2.68
CA ASP A 440 -18.06 25.22 3.46
C ASP A 440 -18.46 23.99 2.63
N ASP A 441 -18.84 24.22 1.37
CA ASP A 441 -19.18 23.17 0.40
C ASP A 441 -17.98 22.79 -0.50
N GLY A 442 -16.80 23.35 -0.20
CA GLY A 442 -15.57 23.16 -0.96
C GLY A 442 -15.04 21.72 -0.90
N PHE A 443 -14.46 21.27 -2.00
CA PHE A 443 -13.92 19.90 -2.08
C PHE A 443 -12.79 19.67 -1.07
N ILE A 444 -11.97 20.68 -0.79
CA ILE A 444 -10.90 20.60 0.22
C ILE A 444 -11.46 20.28 1.61
N LYS A 445 -12.59 20.88 1.98
CA LYS A 445 -13.22 20.61 3.27
C LYS A 445 -13.65 19.15 3.38
N GLN A 446 -14.14 18.57 2.28
CA GLN A 446 -14.47 17.13 2.21
C GLN A 446 -13.23 16.23 2.31
N LEU A 447 -12.08 16.66 1.79
CA LEU A 447 -10.82 15.91 1.86
C LEU A 447 -10.21 15.96 3.26
N LEU A 448 -10.17 17.14 3.87
CA LEU A 448 -9.48 17.37 5.15
C LEU A 448 -10.34 17.01 6.37
N PHE A 449 -11.66 17.16 6.28
CA PHE A 449 -12.62 16.81 7.33
C PHE A 449 -13.59 15.71 6.85
N PRO A 450 -13.09 14.49 6.58
CA PRO A 450 -13.93 13.40 6.06
C PRO A 450 -15.01 12.97 7.07
N VAL A 451 -14.79 13.18 8.37
CA VAL A 451 -15.75 12.92 9.44
C VAL A 451 -16.07 14.22 10.17
N ALA A 452 -17.35 14.60 10.19
CA ALA A 452 -17.80 15.84 10.79
C ALA A 452 -17.56 15.85 12.31
N GLY A 453 -16.85 16.88 12.79
CA GLY A 453 -16.60 17.11 14.22
C GLY A 453 -15.39 16.40 14.81
N GLU A 454 -14.65 15.61 14.03
CA GLU A 454 -13.45 14.89 14.52
C GLU A 454 -12.12 15.60 14.18
N GLY A 455 -12.14 16.80 13.59
CA GLY A 455 -10.93 17.52 13.20
C GLY A 455 -10.19 16.86 12.03
N ILE A 456 -8.88 17.11 11.93
CA ILE A 456 -8.01 16.52 10.91
C ILE A 456 -7.55 15.12 11.37
N ASN A 457 -8.01 14.08 10.68
CA ASN A 457 -7.61 12.68 10.95
C ASN A 457 -6.80 12.05 9.81
N LEU A 458 -5.94 12.86 9.17
CA LEU A 458 -5.14 12.41 8.03
C LEU A 458 -4.10 11.36 8.47
N GLY A 459 -4.15 10.19 7.85
CA GLY A 459 -3.23 9.08 8.15
C GLY A 459 -3.66 8.22 9.36
N THR A 460 -4.81 8.50 9.97
CA THR A 460 -5.38 7.69 11.06
C THR A 460 -6.73 7.08 10.66
N HIS A 461 -7.62 7.88 10.06
CA HIS A 461 -8.94 7.41 9.65
C HIS A 461 -8.87 6.42 8.49
N SER A 462 -9.55 5.27 8.62
CA SER A 462 -9.59 4.21 7.59
C SER A 462 -8.22 3.69 7.12
N ARG A 463 -7.18 3.82 7.97
CA ARG A 463 -5.84 3.27 7.76
C ARG A 463 -5.66 1.94 8.48
N LEU A 464 -4.73 1.14 7.96
CA LEU A 464 -4.31 -0.12 8.56
C LEU A 464 -3.28 0.15 9.68
N ASP A 465 -3.63 -0.26 10.89
CA ASP A 465 -2.70 -0.37 12.01
C ASP A 465 -1.87 -1.65 11.82
N LEU A 466 -0.67 -1.47 11.27
CA LEU A 466 0.22 -2.57 10.91
C LEU A 466 0.63 -3.40 12.14
N PRO A 467 1.07 -2.80 13.27
CA PRO A 467 1.32 -3.54 14.51
C PRO A 467 0.12 -4.35 15.00
N ALA A 468 -1.07 -3.74 15.07
CA ALA A 468 -2.26 -4.42 15.57
C ALA A 468 -2.67 -5.60 14.66
N LEU A 469 -2.57 -5.43 13.35
CA LEU A 469 -2.89 -6.48 12.38
C LEU A 469 -1.91 -7.67 12.49
N LEU A 470 -0.61 -7.40 12.61
CA LEU A 470 0.40 -8.45 12.76
C LEU A 470 0.27 -9.20 14.08
N ALA A 471 -0.12 -8.51 15.16
CA ALA A 471 -0.31 -9.13 16.47
C ALA A 471 -1.59 -9.98 16.57
N SER A 472 -2.61 -9.66 15.78
CA SER A 472 -3.91 -10.35 15.79
C SER A 472 -4.04 -11.46 14.74
N SER A 473 -3.09 -11.58 13.81
CA SER A 473 -3.17 -12.52 12.68
C SER A 473 -2.01 -13.52 12.65
N ARG A 474 -2.26 -14.68 12.05
CA ARG A 474 -1.19 -15.61 11.64
C ARG A 474 -0.44 -15.05 10.45
N VAL A 475 0.82 -14.67 10.66
CA VAL A 475 1.63 -14.01 9.65
C VAL A 475 2.38 -15.02 8.78
N TRP A 476 2.28 -14.84 7.46
CA TRP A 476 2.96 -15.60 6.42
C TRP A 476 3.81 -14.64 5.59
N TYR A 477 5.01 -15.04 5.19
CA TYR A 477 5.94 -14.17 4.47
C TYR A 477 6.18 -14.66 3.05
N HIS A 478 5.94 -13.79 2.07
CA HIS A 478 6.41 -13.93 0.69
C HIS A 478 7.48 -12.87 0.46
N LEU A 479 8.75 -13.29 0.36
CA LEU A 479 9.88 -12.38 0.23
C LEU A 479 10.46 -12.46 -1.19
N SER A 480 10.47 -11.33 -1.88
CA SER A 480 10.91 -11.24 -3.28
C SER A 480 12.33 -10.66 -3.35
N LEU A 481 13.24 -11.39 -4.02
CA LEU A 481 14.67 -11.02 -4.21
C LEU A 481 14.95 -10.29 -5.54
N HIS A 482 13.93 -10.15 -6.39
CA HIS A 482 13.91 -9.75 -7.81
C HIS A 482 13.61 -10.90 -8.78
#